data_AF-A0A536QPI6-F1
#
_entry.id   AF-A0A536QPI6-F1
#
_cell.length_a   1.000
_cell.length_b   1.000
_cell.length_c   1.000
_cell.angle_alpha   90.00
_cell.angle_beta   90.00
_cell.angle_gamma   90.00
#
_symmetry.space_group_name_H-M   'P 1'
#
loop_
_entity.id
_entity.type
_entity.pdbx_description
1 polymer ?
#
loop_
_entity_poly.entity_id
_entity_poly.type
_entity_poly.pdbx_seq_one_letter_code
_entity_poly.pdbx_strand_id
1 'polypeptide(L)'
;MEGCFVVVENLVHAQLMHHRDNPPGSILAGLAGVKLARGALAGAVAGLAGAYAMERFQTWWSEAEKRLEPKEGARAHQDEPTTVKAAERIAEDVLETELSEEAKPTAGRAVHFAMGALSGAIYGGIAELVPFVRSGNGLVFGAVLWWVADNEIVPAIGLAEDPESYPPSTHAYALASHLVYGFVTETIRTALRLVL
;
A
#
# COMPACT_ATOMS: atom_id res chain seq x y z
N MET A 1 -27.68 -27.88 -58.73
CA MET A 1 -27.14 -26.87 -57.78
C MET A 1 -27.52 -27.28 -56.35
N GLU A 2 -27.07 -28.45 -55.88
CA GLU A 2 -27.47 -29.00 -54.57
C GLU A 2 -26.28 -29.40 -53.67
N GLY A 3 -25.04 -29.30 -54.15
CA GLY A 3 -23.83 -29.69 -53.41
C GLY A 3 -23.17 -28.60 -52.56
N CYS A 4 -23.58 -27.33 -52.69
CA CYS A 4 -22.96 -26.22 -51.97
C CYS A 4 -23.56 -25.99 -50.57
N PHE A 5 -24.84 -26.35 -50.37
CA PHE A 5 -25.55 -26.07 -49.13
C PHE A 5 -25.14 -27.03 -47.99
N VAL A 6 -24.88 -28.29 -48.31
CA VAL A 6 -24.51 -29.34 -47.33
C VAL A 6 -23.13 -29.11 -46.71
N VAL A 7 -22.20 -28.48 -47.43
CA VAL A 7 -20.85 -28.17 -46.90
C VAL A 7 -20.90 -27.01 -45.91
N VAL A 8 -21.77 -26.02 -46.14
CA VAL A 8 -21.95 -24.88 -45.22
C VAL A 8 -22.66 -25.31 -43.95
N GLU A 9 -23.67 -26.19 -44.05
CA GLU A 9 -24.35 -26.74 -42.87
C GLU A 9 -23.41 -27.58 -41.99
N ASN A 10 -22.52 -28.38 -42.59
CA ASN A 10 -21.53 -29.16 -41.85
C ASN A 10 -20.42 -28.30 -41.23
N LEU A 11 -20.02 -27.18 -41.86
CA LEU A 11 -19.07 -26.24 -41.25
C LEU A 11 -19.69 -25.48 -40.08
N VAL A 12 -20.96 -25.10 -40.17
CA VAL A 12 -21.69 -24.43 -39.08
C VAL A 12 -21.96 -25.40 -37.93
N HIS A 13 -22.26 -26.68 -38.20
CA HIS A 13 -22.36 -27.71 -37.15
C HIS A 13 -21.01 -28.06 -36.51
N ALA A 14 -19.91 -28.07 -37.26
CA ALA A 14 -18.57 -28.27 -36.70
C ALA A 14 -18.12 -27.11 -35.80
N GLN A 15 -18.54 -25.87 -36.09
CA GLN A 15 -18.28 -24.71 -35.24
C GLN A 15 -19.19 -24.59 -34.01
N LEU A 16 -20.31 -25.31 -33.96
CA LEU A 16 -21.17 -25.43 -32.78
C LEU A 16 -20.76 -26.55 -31.82
N MET A 17 -19.90 -27.49 -32.27
CA MET A 17 -19.36 -28.60 -31.46
C MET A 17 -17.97 -28.30 -30.89
N HIS A 18 -17.41 -27.12 -31.14
CA HIS A 18 -16.35 -26.59 -30.28
C HIS A 18 -17.02 -26.09 -29.00
N HIS A 19 -17.39 -27.06 -28.15
CA HIS A 19 -17.71 -26.90 -26.75
C HIS A 19 -16.88 -25.75 -26.16
N ARG A 20 -17.51 -24.59 -25.99
CA ARG A 20 -17.04 -23.60 -25.03
C ARG A 20 -17.28 -24.25 -23.69
N ASP A 21 -16.31 -25.03 -23.25
CA ASP A 21 -16.12 -25.39 -21.85
C ASP A 21 -15.80 -24.08 -21.12
N ASN A 22 -16.83 -23.24 -20.92
CA ASN A 22 -16.74 -22.19 -19.94
C ASN A 22 -16.55 -22.90 -18.60
N PRO A 23 -15.40 -22.72 -17.94
CA PRO A 23 -15.15 -23.39 -16.68
C PRO A 23 -16.28 -23.03 -15.70
N PRO A 24 -16.76 -23.99 -14.90
CA PRO A 24 -17.79 -23.72 -13.90
C PRO A 24 -17.38 -22.52 -13.03
N GLY A 25 -18.33 -21.66 -12.66
CA GLY A 25 -18.06 -20.40 -11.98
C GLY A 25 -17.24 -20.53 -10.68
N SER A 26 -17.25 -21.71 -10.05
CA SER A 26 -16.41 -22.04 -8.90
C SER A 26 -14.91 -22.10 -9.22
N ILE A 27 -14.52 -22.55 -10.42
CA ILE A 27 -13.12 -22.57 -10.87
C ILE A 27 -12.63 -21.15 -11.16
N LEU A 28 -13.47 -20.33 -11.81
CA LEU A 28 -13.15 -18.91 -12.06
C LEU A 28 -13.02 -18.13 -10.75
N ALA A 29 -13.91 -18.37 -9.78
CA ALA A 29 -13.83 -17.78 -8.45
C ALA A 29 -12.57 -18.23 -7.69
N GLY A 30 -12.20 -19.52 -7.78
CA GLY A 30 -10.97 -20.03 -7.19
C GLY A 30 -9.71 -19.42 -7.79
N LEU A 31 -9.65 -19.27 -9.10
CA LEU A 31 -8.53 -18.62 -9.80
C LEU A 31 -8.43 -17.12 -9.47
N ALA A 32 -9.56 -16.43 -9.34
CA ALA A 32 -9.60 -15.03 -8.90
C ALA A 32 -9.10 -14.90 -7.45
N GLY A 33 -9.52 -15.78 -6.55
CA GLY A 33 -9.06 -15.81 -5.17
C GLY A 33 -7.55 -16.02 -5.04
N VAL A 34 -6.98 -16.94 -5.83
CA VAL A 34 -5.52 -17.16 -5.85
C VAL A 34 -4.77 -15.93 -6.36
N LYS A 35 -5.27 -15.26 -7.41
CA LYS A 35 -4.66 -14.02 -7.92
C LYS A 35 -4.66 -12.92 -6.86
N LEU A 36 -5.79 -12.72 -6.18
CA LEU A 36 -5.91 -11.74 -5.11
C LEU A 36 -4.97 -12.04 -3.94
N ALA A 37 -4.90 -13.30 -3.50
CA ALA A 37 -4.00 -13.71 -2.42
C ALA A 37 -2.52 -13.49 -2.79
N ARG A 38 -2.12 -13.83 -4.02
CA ARG A 38 -0.76 -13.55 -4.51
C ARG A 38 -0.48 -12.06 -4.65
N GLY A 39 -1.45 -11.29 -5.12
CA GLY A 39 -1.38 -9.83 -5.20
C GLY A 39 -1.18 -9.21 -3.82
N ALA A 40 -1.99 -9.61 -2.84
CA ALA A 40 -1.89 -9.14 -1.47
C ALA A 40 -0.59 -9.57 -0.79
N LEU A 41 -0.12 -10.80 -0.99
CA LEU A 41 1.16 -11.26 -0.45
C LEU A 41 2.34 -10.48 -1.04
N ALA A 42 2.37 -10.34 -2.37
CA ALA A 42 3.40 -9.54 -3.06
C ALA A 42 3.35 -8.08 -2.59
N GLY A 43 2.15 -7.55 -2.42
CA GLY A 43 1.89 -6.22 -1.89
C GLY A 43 2.40 -6.05 -0.45
N ALA A 44 2.18 -7.03 0.42
CA ALA A 44 2.63 -6.98 1.81
C ALA A 44 4.16 -6.92 1.91
N VAL A 45 4.84 -7.80 1.17
CA VAL A 45 6.31 -7.82 1.11
C VAL A 45 6.85 -6.52 0.51
N ALA A 46 6.21 -6.02 -0.54
CA ALA A 46 6.59 -4.77 -1.17
C ALA A 46 6.33 -3.55 -0.27
N GLY A 47 5.25 -3.56 0.52
CA GLY A 47 4.91 -2.51 1.48
C GLY A 47 5.90 -2.44 2.64
N LEU A 48 6.42 -3.57 3.12
CA LEU A 48 7.54 -3.58 4.07
C LEU A 48 8.77 -2.89 3.51
N ALA A 49 9.12 -3.21 2.26
CA ALA A 49 10.26 -2.57 1.60
C ALA A 49 10.02 -1.08 1.30
N GLY A 50 8.77 -0.72 0.96
CA GLY A 50 8.35 0.67 0.82
C GLY A 50 8.47 1.46 2.12
N ALA A 51 8.03 0.89 3.25
CA ALA A 51 8.14 1.50 4.57
C ALA A 51 9.61 1.71 4.95
N TYR A 52 10.45 0.71 4.71
CA TYR A 52 11.90 0.84 4.91
C TYR A 52 12.50 1.97 4.05
N ALA A 53 12.13 2.05 2.77
CA ALA A 53 12.62 3.10 1.88
C ALA A 53 12.16 4.50 2.31
N MET A 54 10.90 4.62 2.76
CA MET A 54 10.35 5.85 3.33
C MET A 54 11.16 6.28 4.57
N GLU A 55 11.42 5.38 5.51
CA GLU A 55 12.23 5.67 6.71
C GLU A 55 13.63 6.20 6.34
N ARG A 56 14.27 5.61 5.33
CA ARG A 56 15.56 6.09 4.81
C ARG A 56 15.47 7.46 4.16
N PHE A 57 14.42 7.69 3.37
CA PHE A 57 14.19 9.00 2.76
C PHE A 57 13.96 10.07 3.83
N GLN A 58 13.17 9.78 4.84
CA GLN A 58 12.88 10.68 5.96
C GLN A 58 14.13 11.01 6.77
N THR A 59 14.98 10.01 7.03
CA THR A 59 16.28 10.20 7.68
C THR A 59 17.16 11.14 6.86
N TRP A 60 17.28 10.88 5.56
CA TRP A 60 18.06 11.72 4.64
C TRP A 60 17.52 13.15 4.56
N TRP A 61 16.21 13.33 4.44
CA TRP A 61 15.57 14.65 4.38
C TRP A 61 15.83 15.45 5.65
N SER A 62 15.65 14.83 6.82
CA SER A 62 15.89 15.44 8.11
C SER A 62 17.36 15.85 8.29
N GLU A 63 18.31 15.06 7.78
CA GLU A 63 19.72 15.42 7.79
C GLU A 63 20.04 16.58 6.84
N ALA A 64 19.39 16.63 5.67
CA ALA A 64 19.57 17.72 4.71
C ALA A 64 19.03 19.05 5.25
N GLU A 65 17.84 19.05 5.85
CA GLU A 65 17.23 20.22 6.49
C GLU A 65 18.14 20.80 7.58
N LYS A 66 18.67 19.95 8.48
CA LYS A 66 19.63 20.36 9.53
C LYS A 66 20.90 21.01 8.99
N ARG A 67 21.34 20.64 7.78
CA ARG A 67 22.54 21.23 7.15
C ARG A 67 22.26 22.58 6.52
N LEU A 68 21.03 22.81 6.04
CA LEU A 68 20.63 24.04 5.37
C LEU A 68 20.26 25.15 6.36
N GLU A 69 19.69 24.80 7.53
CA GLU A 69 19.29 25.76 8.55
C GLU A 69 19.80 25.36 9.96
N PRO A 70 21.08 25.64 10.29
CA PRO A 70 21.69 25.18 11.54
C PRO A 70 21.28 25.95 12.82
N LYS A 71 20.31 26.87 12.80
CA LYS A 71 19.95 27.71 13.96
C LYS A 71 18.54 27.45 14.48
N GLU A 72 18.50 27.06 15.76
CA GLU A 72 17.44 27.19 16.77
C GLU A 72 16.01 27.39 16.23
N GLY A 73 15.20 26.32 16.22
CA GLY A 73 13.78 26.53 16.00
C GLY A 73 12.95 25.36 15.51
N ALA A 74 13.52 24.19 15.23
CA ALA A 74 12.66 23.01 15.18
C ALA A 74 12.21 22.70 16.61
N ARG A 75 11.10 23.30 17.01
CA ARG A 75 10.01 22.54 17.63
C ARG A 75 9.62 21.43 16.63
N ALA A 76 10.55 20.52 16.31
CA ALA A 76 10.18 19.14 16.07
C ALA A 76 9.39 18.83 17.33
N HIS A 77 8.08 18.78 17.18
CA HIS A 77 7.17 18.77 18.29
C HIS A 77 7.73 17.78 19.31
N GLN A 78 7.79 18.18 20.57
CA GLN A 78 8.03 17.24 21.66
C GLN A 78 6.91 16.20 21.77
N ASP A 79 6.01 16.17 20.79
CA ASP A 79 5.06 15.13 20.55
C ASP A 79 5.77 13.85 20.11
N GLU A 80 5.46 12.83 20.87
CA GLU A 80 5.87 11.47 20.59
C GLU A 80 5.41 11.03 19.18
N PRO A 81 6.23 10.26 18.43
CA PRO A 81 5.88 9.84 17.08
C PRO A 81 4.51 9.17 17.04
N THR A 82 3.70 9.49 16.03
CA THR A 82 2.34 8.93 15.85
C THR A 82 2.32 7.39 15.91
N THR A 83 3.37 6.73 15.43
CA THR A 83 3.49 5.26 15.48
C THR A 83 3.75 4.73 16.89
N VAL A 84 4.41 5.51 17.75
CA VAL A 84 4.57 5.19 19.18
C VAL A 84 3.25 5.41 19.90
N LYS A 85 2.56 6.54 19.69
CA LYS A 85 1.20 6.77 20.23
C LYS A 85 0.22 5.67 19.83
N ALA A 86 0.29 5.20 18.59
CA ALA A 86 -0.49 4.06 18.11
C ALA A 86 -0.12 2.75 18.86
N ALA A 87 1.18 2.52 19.08
CA ALA A 87 1.64 1.34 19.80
C ALA A 87 1.21 1.35 21.27
N GLU A 88 1.28 2.49 21.94
CA GLU A 88 0.78 2.70 23.30
C GLU A 88 -0.72 2.43 23.37
N ARG A 89 -1.50 3.02 22.48
CA ARG A 89 -2.94 2.80 22.44
C ARG A 89 -3.30 1.33 22.21
N ILE A 90 -2.54 0.60 21.38
CA ILE A 90 -2.72 -0.86 21.22
C ILE A 90 -2.35 -1.60 22.52
N ALA A 91 -1.25 -1.23 23.16
CA ALA A 91 -0.81 -1.88 24.39
C ALA A 91 -1.83 -1.68 25.53
N GLU A 92 -2.33 -0.46 25.69
CA GLU A 92 -3.31 -0.09 26.72
C GLU A 92 -4.69 -0.68 26.42
N ASP A 93 -5.24 -0.44 25.22
CA ASP A 93 -6.64 -0.78 24.90
C ASP A 93 -6.85 -2.26 24.55
N VAL A 94 -5.80 -2.96 24.07
CA VAL A 94 -5.92 -4.35 23.57
C VAL A 94 -5.17 -5.35 24.43
N LEU A 95 -3.98 -4.99 24.90
CA LEU A 95 -3.12 -5.88 25.67
C LEU A 95 -3.17 -5.63 27.19
N GLU A 96 -3.91 -4.59 27.62
CA GLU A 96 -4.05 -4.15 29.01
C GLU A 96 -2.68 -3.97 29.71
N THR A 97 -1.67 -3.47 28.98
CA THR A 97 -0.31 -3.25 29.48
C THR A 97 0.22 -1.88 29.08
N GLU A 98 1.05 -1.29 29.93
CA GLU A 98 1.81 -0.07 29.59
C GLU A 98 3.08 -0.45 28.82
N LEU A 99 3.43 0.34 27.81
CA LEU A 99 4.72 0.23 27.13
C LEU A 99 5.78 0.97 27.93
N SER A 100 6.85 0.27 28.30
CA SER A 100 8.01 0.92 28.90
C SER A 100 8.68 1.87 27.91
N GLU A 101 9.27 2.96 28.40
CA GLU A 101 10.02 3.94 27.60
C GLU A 101 11.10 3.28 26.71
N GLU A 102 11.72 2.20 27.20
CA GLU A 102 12.70 1.43 26.43
C GLU A 102 12.08 0.65 25.26
N ALA A 103 10.82 0.22 25.39
CA ALA A 103 10.09 -0.55 24.38
C ALA A 103 9.45 0.35 23.31
N LYS A 104 9.09 1.59 23.65
CA LYS A 104 8.40 2.53 22.75
C LYS A 104 9.02 2.67 21.36
N PRO A 105 10.35 2.88 21.19
CA PRO A 105 10.94 3.02 19.87
C PRO A 105 10.80 1.75 19.02
N THR A 106 10.89 0.58 19.65
CA THR A 106 10.74 -0.70 18.96
C THR A 106 9.30 -0.97 18.61
N ALA A 107 8.37 -0.68 19.51
CA ALA A 107 6.93 -0.84 19.30
C ALA A 107 6.44 0.10 18.19
N GLY A 108 6.86 1.38 18.19
CA GLY A 108 6.54 2.33 17.13
C GLY A 108 7.07 1.89 15.76
N ARG A 109 8.30 1.36 15.68
CA ARG A 109 8.80 0.77 14.42
C ARG A 109 7.98 -0.45 13.99
N ALA A 110 7.60 -1.32 14.93
CA ALA A 110 6.78 -2.48 14.61
C ALA A 110 5.42 -2.05 14.02
N VAL A 111 4.75 -1.06 14.61
CA VAL A 111 3.52 -0.49 14.08
C VAL A 111 3.74 0.12 12.69
N HIS A 112 4.82 0.88 12.49
CA HIS A 112 5.15 1.46 11.19
C HIS A 112 5.26 0.39 10.08
N PHE A 113 6.05 -0.66 10.32
CA PHE A 113 6.21 -1.75 9.36
C PHE A 113 4.93 -2.57 9.19
N ALA A 114 4.15 -2.79 10.24
CA ALA A 114 2.87 -3.48 10.16
C ALA A 114 1.87 -2.71 9.29
N MET A 115 1.77 -1.38 9.48
CA MET A 115 0.94 -0.50 8.65
C MET A 115 1.42 -0.46 7.20
N GLY A 116 2.74 -0.43 6.97
CA GLY A 116 3.32 -0.54 5.64
C GLY A 116 2.96 -1.86 4.96
N ALA A 117 3.12 -2.99 5.65
CA ALA A 117 2.75 -4.30 5.13
C ALA A 117 1.25 -4.39 4.82
N LEU A 118 0.39 -3.91 5.72
CA LEU A 118 -1.05 -3.93 5.56
C LEU A 118 -1.50 -3.07 4.36
N SER A 119 -0.99 -1.84 4.28
CA SER A 119 -1.29 -0.91 3.19
C SER A 119 -0.82 -1.48 1.85
N GLY A 120 0.38 -2.06 1.81
CA GLY A 120 0.90 -2.76 0.65
C GLY A 120 0.06 -3.96 0.26
N ALA A 121 -0.44 -4.76 1.23
CA ALA A 121 -1.29 -5.91 0.96
C ALA A 121 -2.63 -5.51 0.33
N ILE A 122 -3.27 -4.49 0.88
CA ILE A 122 -4.51 -3.91 0.33
C ILE A 122 -4.26 -3.42 -1.10
N TYR A 123 -3.21 -2.62 -1.29
CA TYR A 123 -2.81 -2.13 -2.61
C TYR A 123 -2.56 -3.27 -3.59
N GLY A 124 -1.80 -4.29 -3.19
CA GLY A 124 -1.45 -5.42 -4.04
C GLY A 124 -2.65 -6.26 -4.46
N GLY A 125 -3.64 -6.44 -3.58
CA GLY A 125 -4.92 -7.07 -3.94
C GLY A 125 -5.72 -6.24 -4.94
N ILE A 126 -5.87 -4.94 -4.68
CA ILE A 126 -6.60 -4.00 -5.57
C ILE A 126 -5.91 -3.92 -6.94
N ALA A 127 -4.59 -3.92 -6.97
CA ALA A 127 -3.81 -3.84 -8.19
C ALA A 127 -4.11 -4.98 -9.16
N GLU A 128 -4.46 -6.18 -8.68
CA GLU A 128 -4.86 -7.31 -9.54
C GLU A 128 -6.21 -7.10 -10.23
N LEU A 129 -7.07 -6.23 -9.68
CA LEU A 129 -8.41 -5.95 -10.20
C LEU A 129 -8.47 -4.67 -11.05
N VAL A 130 -7.71 -3.65 -10.64
CA VAL A 130 -7.81 -2.29 -11.20
C VAL A 130 -6.43 -1.86 -11.71
N PRO A 131 -6.08 -2.13 -12.99
CA PRO A 131 -4.77 -1.78 -13.53
C PRO A 131 -4.41 -0.30 -13.41
N PHE A 132 -5.42 0.58 -13.39
CA PHE A 132 -5.22 2.02 -13.22
C PHE A 132 -4.55 2.39 -11.89
N VAL A 133 -4.72 1.62 -10.81
CA VAL A 133 -4.05 1.92 -9.52
C VAL A 133 -2.53 1.70 -9.59
N ARG A 134 -2.04 1.03 -10.64
CA ARG A 134 -0.62 0.84 -10.93
C ARG A 134 -0.01 2.04 -11.68
N SER A 135 -0.84 2.97 -12.17
CA SER A 135 -0.39 4.13 -12.93
C SER A 135 0.58 4.99 -12.12
N GLY A 136 1.54 5.60 -12.83
CA GLY A 136 2.61 6.37 -12.20
C GLY A 136 3.55 5.53 -11.33
N ASN A 137 3.64 4.21 -11.57
CA ASN A 137 4.47 3.29 -10.79
C ASN A 137 4.26 3.42 -9.27
N GLY A 138 3.01 3.49 -8.82
CA GLY A 138 2.66 3.58 -7.40
C GLY A 138 2.66 4.98 -6.79
N LEU A 139 3.00 6.03 -7.55
CA LEU A 139 2.93 7.42 -7.07
C LEU A 139 1.49 7.85 -6.73
N VAL A 140 0.49 7.43 -7.52
CA VAL A 140 -0.93 7.71 -7.24
C VAL A 140 -1.34 7.05 -5.92
N PHE A 141 -0.93 5.80 -5.71
CA PHE A 141 -1.18 5.09 -4.47
C PHE A 141 -0.53 5.80 -3.28
N GLY A 142 0.74 6.21 -3.39
CA GLY A 142 1.42 6.98 -2.35
C GLY A 142 0.68 8.28 -2.00
N ALA A 143 0.27 9.06 -3.01
CA ALA A 143 -0.47 10.31 -2.79
C ALA A 143 -1.83 10.09 -2.12
N VAL A 144 -2.58 9.07 -2.54
CA VAL A 144 -3.86 8.72 -1.92
C VAL A 144 -3.65 8.23 -0.49
N LEU A 145 -2.63 7.41 -0.25
CA LEU A 145 -2.31 6.91 1.09
C LEU A 145 -1.95 8.06 2.04
N TRP A 146 -1.12 9.01 1.60
CA TRP A 146 -0.83 10.23 2.37
C TRP A 146 -2.11 11.02 2.70
N TRP A 147 -2.96 11.25 1.70
CA TRP A 147 -4.19 12.00 1.93
C TRP A 147 -5.09 11.30 2.96
N VAL A 148 -5.33 9.99 2.77
CA VAL A 148 -6.17 9.20 3.69
C VAL A 148 -5.54 9.07 5.08
N ALA A 149 -4.26 8.76 5.18
CA ALA A 149 -3.62 8.51 6.47
C ALA A 149 -3.43 9.83 7.25
N ASP A 150 -2.77 10.81 6.64
CA ASP A 150 -2.31 12.01 7.32
C ASP A 150 -3.41 13.08 7.45
N ASN A 151 -4.40 13.10 6.56
CA ASN A 151 -5.46 14.12 6.59
C ASN A 151 -6.81 13.63 7.12
N GLU A 152 -7.05 12.31 7.14
CA GLU A 152 -8.35 11.76 7.54
C GLU A 152 -8.22 10.82 8.74
N ILE A 153 -7.52 9.69 8.59
CA ILE A 153 -7.54 8.61 9.58
C ILE A 153 -6.80 9.00 10.86
N VAL A 154 -5.52 9.37 10.75
CA VAL A 154 -4.64 9.62 11.91
C VAL A 154 -5.17 10.77 12.78
N PRO A 155 -5.60 11.91 12.22
CA PRO A 155 -6.25 12.97 13.00
C PRO A 155 -7.58 12.52 13.62
N ALA A 156 -8.43 11.81 12.87
CA ALA A 156 -9.75 11.39 13.37
C ALA A 156 -9.69 10.44 14.57
N ILE A 157 -8.60 9.67 14.71
CA ILE A 157 -8.37 8.80 15.87
C ILE A 157 -7.52 9.46 16.97
N GLY A 158 -7.22 10.75 16.83
CA GLY A 158 -6.53 11.56 17.84
C GLY A 158 -5.03 11.29 17.98
N LEU A 159 -4.40 10.67 16.96
CA LEU A 159 -2.97 10.36 16.99
C LEU A 159 -2.09 11.48 16.39
N ALA A 160 -2.70 12.46 15.71
CA ALA A 160 -2.07 13.69 15.23
C ALA A 160 -3.02 14.89 15.46
N GLU A 161 -2.48 16.10 15.33
CA GLU A 161 -3.29 17.32 15.32
C GLU A 161 -4.07 17.46 13.99
N ASP A 162 -4.96 18.45 13.93
CA ASP A 162 -5.68 18.79 12.70
C ASP A 162 -4.70 19.14 11.57
N PRO A 163 -4.93 18.68 10.33
CA PRO A 163 -3.99 18.89 9.22
C PRO A 163 -3.65 20.38 8.96
N GLU A 164 -4.57 21.27 9.29
CA GLU A 164 -4.45 22.73 9.11
C GLU A 164 -3.47 23.37 10.12
N SER A 165 -3.09 22.69 11.21
CA SER A 165 -2.12 23.20 12.19
C SER A 165 -0.67 23.08 11.70
N TYR A 166 -0.40 22.18 10.77
CA TYR A 166 0.93 21.92 10.25
C TYR A 166 1.33 22.88 9.11
N PRO A 167 2.59 23.34 9.04
CA PRO A 167 3.04 24.19 7.95
C PRO A 167 3.05 23.45 6.60
N PRO A 168 2.93 24.16 5.46
CA PRO A 168 2.94 23.53 4.13
C PRO A 168 4.19 22.68 3.84
N SER A 169 5.32 22.99 4.47
CA SER A 169 6.56 22.19 4.36
C SER A 169 6.40 20.79 4.96
N THR A 170 5.66 20.65 6.06
CA THR A 170 5.35 19.34 6.68
C THR A 170 4.48 18.51 5.77
N HIS A 171 3.47 19.11 5.14
CA HIS A 171 2.64 18.45 4.13
C HIS A 171 3.46 17.99 2.92
N ALA A 172 4.35 18.84 2.42
CA ALA A 172 5.23 18.49 1.30
C ALA A 172 6.19 17.35 1.65
N TYR A 173 6.77 17.38 2.85
CA TYR A 173 7.62 16.31 3.38
C TYR A 173 6.86 14.99 3.54
N ALA A 174 5.66 15.03 4.12
CA ALA A 174 4.81 13.86 4.31
C ALA A 174 4.37 13.26 2.96
N LEU A 175 3.94 14.10 2.01
CA LEU A 175 3.60 13.68 0.66
C LEU A 175 4.81 13.04 -0.04
N ALA A 176 5.98 13.69 -0.03
CA ALA A 176 7.18 13.16 -0.66
C ALA A 176 7.59 11.79 -0.08
N SER A 177 7.48 11.64 1.25
CA SER A 177 7.73 10.36 1.94
C SER A 177 6.80 9.26 1.42
N HIS A 178 5.51 9.56 1.28
CA HIS A 178 4.52 8.61 0.77
C HIS A 178 4.66 8.30 -0.72
N LEU A 179 5.11 9.26 -1.52
CA LEU A 179 5.46 9.01 -2.92
C LEU A 179 6.62 8.02 -3.03
N VAL A 180 7.66 8.14 -2.19
CA VAL A 180 8.75 7.15 -2.13
C VAL A 180 8.23 5.77 -1.74
N TYR A 181 7.40 5.70 -0.70
CA TYR A 181 6.76 4.46 -0.28
C TYR A 181 5.97 3.81 -1.43
N GLY A 182 5.10 4.58 -2.09
CA GLY A 182 4.27 4.09 -3.19
C GLY A 182 5.11 3.62 -4.38
N PHE A 183 6.14 4.39 -4.76
CA PHE A 183 7.05 4.04 -5.84
C PHE A 183 7.79 2.72 -5.61
N VAL A 184 8.38 2.57 -4.43
CA VAL A 184 9.14 1.35 -4.08
C VAL A 184 8.19 0.16 -3.95
N THR A 185 7.02 0.35 -3.34
CA THR A 185 6.00 -0.69 -3.21
C THR A 185 5.58 -1.22 -4.58
N GLU A 186 5.23 -0.36 -5.53
CA GLU A 186 4.78 -0.84 -6.85
C GLU A 186 5.92 -1.48 -7.65
N THR A 187 7.14 -0.95 -7.54
CA THR A 187 8.32 -1.51 -8.19
C THR A 187 8.58 -2.95 -7.72
N ILE A 188 8.60 -3.17 -6.40
CA ILE A 188 8.87 -4.49 -5.81
C ILE A 188 7.69 -5.42 -6.03
N ARG A 189 6.45 -4.94 -5.88
CA ARG A 189 5.26 -5.75 -6.16
C ARG A 189 5.29 -6.26 -7.60
N THR A 190 5.58 -5.39 -8.56
CA THR A 190 5.69 -5.77 -9.97
C THR A 190 6.76 -6.84 -10.18
N ALA A 191 7.96 -6.66 -9.62
CA ALA A 191 9.03 -7.65 -9.69
C ALA A 191 8.62 -9.01 -9.09
N LEU A 192 7.96 -9.02 -7.92
CA LEU A 192 7.47 -10.24 -7.28
C LEU A 192 6.37 -10.92 -8.11
N ARG A 193 5.48 -10.16 -8.75
CA ARG A 193 4.41 -10.70 -9.60
C ARG A 193 4.91 -11.28 -10.93
N LEU A 194 6.16 -11.02 -11.32
CA LEU A 194 6.79 -11.72 -12.45
C LEU A 194 7.17 -13.17 -12.11
N VAL A 195 7.33 -13.50 -10.83
CA VAL A 195 7.80 -14.82 -10.36
C VAL A 195 6.76 -15.61 -9.55
N LEU A 196 5.67 -14.97 -9.10
CA LEU A 196 4.59 -15.55 -8.26
C LEU A 196 3.29 -15.89 -9.02
#